data_AF-A0A8C7CUR3-F1
#
_entry.id   AF-A0A8C7CUR3-F1
#
_cell.length_a   1.000
_cell.length_b   1.000
_cell.length_c   1.000
_cell.angle_alpha   90.00
_cell.angle_beta   90.00
_cell.angle_gamma   90.00
#
_symmetry.space_group_name_H-M   'P 1'
#
loop_
_entity.id
_entity.type
_entity.pdbx_description
1 polymer ?
#
loop_
_entity_poly.entity_id
_entity_poly.type
_entity_poly.pdbx_seq_one_letter_code
_entity_poly.pdbx_strand_id
1 'polypeptide(L)'
;MLRGTLLWAGLMGFYVIITQCPASCQLSEDDAETLVELHNSYRGQVVPNSTYMHKLKWDENLKIIAEGYAVKCIWEHNPDLEELNMGENLFVSNGLFDPNIAMEKWFLEHLDYDYNNNSCQDNKMCGHYTQMVWADSHSVGCAVHRCDTMEGLSFEKATFLVCNYYPAGNFNDEKPYEEGEWCSKCPDNLPRCDQNLCVPDAPELTEETDVEKETMDSSPPGTDEPSTHTATTTATATTTATTTATEDTPPSPPRTQPDYSSAPEPTMTDREETGTEPGDEEEEEEEEEEEEEQEQEEEKWEGEERATEREKDSTREQPPANAGSVSTSLILVTSLMPLLSLGL
;
A
#
# COMPACT_ATOMS: atom_id res chain seq x y z
N MET A 1 22.98 -57.46 40.32
CA MET A 1 23.69 -56.21 40.68
C MET A 1 23.50 -55.21 39.55
N LEU A 2 23.40 -53.91 39.85
CA LEU A 2 23.37 -52.75 38.92
C LEU A 2 22.27 -52.80 37.83
N ARG A 3 21.27 -51.91 37.83
CA ARG A 3 21.31 -50.46 37.48
C ARG A 3 21.55 -50.19 35.98
N GLY A 4 20.48 -49.77 35.31
CA GLY A 4 20.46 -49.03 34.04
C GLY A 4 19.14 -48.26 33.99
N THR A 5 19.20 -46.93 33.91
CA THR A 5 18.04 -46.04 34.17
C THR A 5 17.29 -45.64 32.91
N LEU A 6 15.97 -45.48 33.01
CA LEU A 6 15.17 -44.78 32.01
C LEU A 6 15.56 -43.30 31.99
N LEU A 7 16.12 -42.83 30.88
CA LEU A 7 16.05 -41.43 30.44
C LEU A 7 16.04 -41.41 28.90
N TRP A 8 14.87 -41.20 28.31
CA TRP A 8 14.76 -40.59 26.99
C TRP A 8 14.02 -39.27 27.18
N ALA A 9 14.59 -38.19 26.65
CA ALA A 9 14.13 -36.85 26.94
C ALA A 9 12.75 -36.60 26.31
N GLY A 10 11.83 -36.05 27.10
CA GLY A 10 10.62 -35.43 26.56
C GLY A 10 10.99 -34.15 25.85
N LEU A 11 11.33 -34.25 24.56
CA LEU A 11 11.28 -33.11 23.66
C LEU A 11 9.81 -32.71 23.52
N MET A 12 9.39 -31.81 24.40
CA MET A 12 8.20 -30.99 24.19
C MET A 12 8.46 -30.16 22.94
N GLY A 13 8.07 -30.70 21.80
CA GLY A 13 8.02 -29.94 20.56
C GLY A 13 7.02 -28.82 20.75
N PHE A 14 7.52 -27.62 21.04
CA PHE A 14 6.79 -26.39 20.79
C PHE A 14 6.57 -26.31 19.28
N TYR A 15 5.52 -26.98 18.82
CA TYR A 15 4.86 -26.62 17.59
C TYR A 15 4.35 -25.19 17.80
N VAL A 16 5.18 -24.22 17.42
CA VAL A 16 4.68 -22.92 17.03
C VAL A 16 3.80 -23.22 15.84
N ILE A 17 2.49 -23.31 16.10
CA ILE A 17 1.49 -23.19 15.05
C ILE A 17 1.61 -21.73 14.62
N ILE A 18 2.52 -21.50 13.67
CA ILE A 18 2.51 -20.26 12.90
C ILE A 18 1.18 -20.34 12.18
N THR A 19 0.22 -19.55 12.62
CA THR A 19 -1.09 -19.41 11.97
C THR A 19 -0.88 -18.58 10.71
N GLN A 20 -0.12 -19.14 9.76
CA GLN A 20 -0.02 -18.66 8.40
C GLN A 20 -1.44 -18.67 7.85
N CYS A 21 -2.00 -17.46 7.71
CA CYS A 21 -3.15 -17.31 6.85
C CYS A 21 -2.72 -17.85 5.47
N PRO A 22 -3.50 -18.74 4.83
CA PRO A 22 -3.13 -19.29 3.54
C PRO A 22 -2.87 -18.16 2.55
N ALA A 23 -2.08 -18.41 1.49
CA ALA A 23 -1.65 -17.38 0.54
C ALA A 23 -2.77 -16.59 -0.17
N SER A 24 -4.04 -16.98 0.04
CA SER A 24 -5.25 -16.24 -0.31
C SER A 24 -5.65 -15.10 0.64
N CYS A 25 -4.90 -14.85 1.73
CA CYS A 25 -5.15 -13.75 2.67
C CYS A 25 -4.15 -12.59 2.57
N GLN A 26 -3.21 -12.62 1.62
CA GLN A 26 -2.18 -11.61 1.46
C GLN A 26 -2.32 -10.98 0.08
N LEU A 27 -2.05 -9.68 0.00
CA LEU A 27 -1.83 -8.96 -1.25
C LEU A 27 -0.74 -9.71 -2.07
N SER A 28 -0.94 -9.91 -3.37
CA SER A 28 0.07 -10.57 -4.21
C SER A 28 1.20 -9.61 -4.60
N GLU A 29 2.33 -10.16 -5.08
CA GLU A 29 3.46 -9.37 -5.59
C GLU A 29 3.02 -8.54 -6.82
N ASP A 30 2.27 -9.17 -7.73
CA ASP A 30 1.62 -8.52 -8.89
C ASP A 30 0.67 -7.37 -8.47
N ASP A 31 -0.14 -7.56 -7.41
CA ASP A 31 -1.03 -6.51 -6.89
C ASP A 31 -0.24 -5.36 -6.25
N ALA A 32 0.82 -5.67 -5.50
CA ALA A 32 1.67 -4.67 -4.84
C ALA A 32 2.44 -3.82 -5.87
N GLU A 33 2.95 -4.44 -6.93
CA GLU A 33 3.52 -3.73 -8.08
C GLU A 33 2.44 -2.85 -8.74
N THR A 34 1.25 -3.41 -9.01
CA THR A 34 0.11 -2.66 -9.61
C THR A 34 -0.30 -1.44 -8.78
N LEU A 35 -0.37 -1.56 -7.45
CA LEU A 35 -0.67 -0.42 -6.57
C LEU A 35 0.39 0.69 -6.71
N VAL A 36 1.69 0.35 -6.74
CA VAL A 36 2.78 1.33 -6.88
C VAL A 36 2.83 1.93 -8.30
N GLU A 37 2.55 1.14 -9.34
CA GLU A 37 2.46 1.63 -10.72
C GLU A 37 1.29 2.60 -10.89
N LEU A 38 0.09 2.26 -10.39
CA LEU A 38 -1.09 3.12 -10.47
C LEU A 38 -0.89 4.43 -9.70
N HIS A 39 -0.38 4.37 -8.46
CA HIS A 39 0.01 5.55 -7.69
C HIS A 39 0.91 6.50 -8.49
N ASN A 40 1.99 5.98 -9.08
CA ASN A 40 2.94 6.78 -9.84
C ASN A 40 2.35 7.30 -11.16
N SER A 41 1.52 6.49 -11.83
CA SER A 41 0.76 6.88 -13.02
C SER A 41 -0.14 8.08 -12.74
N TYR A 42 -0.92 8.04 -11.66
CA TYR A 42 -1.80 9.14 -11.25
C TYR A 42 -1.03 10.39 -10.79
N ARG A 43 0.04 10.23 -10.01
CA ARG A 43 0.95 11.33 -9.61
C ARG A 43 1.57 12.06 -10.80
N GLY A 44 1.87 11.33 -11.89
CA GLY A 44 2.39 11.91 -13.13
C GLY A 44 1.34 12.61 -14.01
N GLN A 45 0.05 12.57 -13.62
CA GLN A 45 -1.09 13.08 -14.40
C GLN A 45 -1.87 14.21 -13.70
N VAL A 46 -1.44 14.67 -12.52
CA VAL A 46 -2.18 15.70 -11.75
C VAL A 46 -2.34 17.02 -12.50
N VAL A 47 -3.47 17.70 -12.22
CA VAL A 47 -3.80 19.02 -12.77
C VAL A 47 -4.17 19.96 -11.62
N PRO A 48 -3.52 21.12 -11.47
CA PRO A 48 -2.41 21.62 -12.28
C PRO A 48 -1.13 20.79 -12.12
N ASN A 49 -0.19 20.95 -13.06
CA ASN A 49 1.12 20.30 -13.04
C ASN A 49 1.89 20.61 -11.74
N SER A 50 2.68 19.67 -11.22
CA SER A 50 3.53 19.91 -10.04
C SER A 50 4.98 20.23 -10.39
N THR A 51 5.57 21.21 -9.68
CA THR A 51 7.02 21.51 -9.72
C THR A 51 7.89 20.38 -9.17
N TYR A 52 7.38 19.57 -8.24
CA TYR A 52 8.06 18.47 -7.57
C TYR A 52 7.03 17.39 -7.16
N MET A 53 7.32 16.13 -7.50
CA MET A 53 6.47 15.00 -7.16
C MET A 53 7.37 13.78 -7.01
N HIS A 54 7.51 13.23 -5.80
CA HIS A 54 8.39 12.07 -5.60
C HIS A 54 7.77 10.80 -6.23
N LYS A 55 8.58 9.99 -6.91
CA LYS A 55 8.16 8.65 -7.37
C LYS A 55 8.06 7.69 -6.17
N LEU A 56 6.82 7.30 -5.83
CA LEU A 56 6.51 6.37 -4.73
C LEU A 56 7.18 5.01 -4.98
N LYS A 57 7.60 4.36 -3.89
CA LYS A 57 8.20 3.02 -3.86
C LYS A 57 7.48 2.17 -2.82
N TRP A 58 7.55 0.85 -2.99
CA TRP A 58 7.08 -0.09 -1.98
C TRP A 58 7.97 -0.07 -0.72
N ASP A 59 7.36 -0.14 0.46
CA ASP A 59 8.06 -0.28 1.75
C ASP A 59 7.44 -1.41 2.60
N GLU A 60 8.24 -2.44 2.85
CA GLU A 60 7.84 -3.62 3.63
C GLU A 60 7.46 -3.30 5.09
N ASN A 61 7.97 -2.21 5.67
CA ASN A 61 7.62 -1.84 7.04
C ASN A 61 6.22 -1.21 7.09
N LEU A 62 5.90 -0.35 6.13
CA LEU A 62 4.55 0.22 5.97
C LEU A 62 3.51 -0.86 5.69
N LYS A 63 3.87 -1.84 4.83
CA LYS A 63 3.10 -3.07 4.58
C LYS A 63 2.85 -3.85 5.88
N ILE A 64 3.88 -4.12 6.69
CA ILE A 64 3.73 -4.88 7.95
C ILE A 64 2.81 -4.15 8.94
N ILE A 65 2.84 -2.83 8.99
CA ILE A 65 1.92 -2.03 9.82
C ILE A 65 0.49 -2.14 9.28
N ALA A 66 0.31 -2.06 7.95
CA ALA A 66 -0.99 -2.24 7.31
C ALA A 66 -1.56 -3.66 7.53
N GLU A 67 -0.72 -4.70 7.45
CA GLU A 67 -1.09 -6.09 7.73
C GLU A 67 -1.51 -6.27 9.20
N GLY A 68 -0.80 -5.62 10.13
CA GLY A 68 -1.14 -5.61 11.56
C GLY A 68 -2.43 -4.85 11.89
N TYR A 69 -2.89 -3.97 11.00
CA TYR A 69 -4.14 -3.22 11.16
C TYR A 69 -5.33 -3.88 10.45
N ALA A 70 -5.18 -4.28 9.18
CA ALA A 70 -6.25 -4.84 8.36
C ALA A 70 -6.87 -6.12 8.98
N VAL A 71 -6.08 -6.92 9.71
CA VAL A 71 -6.55 -8.10 10.44
C VAL A 71 -7.44 -7.81 11.66
N LYS A 72 -7.56 -6.54 12.07
CA LYS A 72 -8.50 -6.12 13.13
C LYS A 72 -9.95 -6.09 12.64
N CYS A 73 -10.18 -5.90 11.34
CA CYS A 73 -11.50 -5.74 10.74
C CYS A 73 -12.34 -4.59 11.33
N ILE A 74 -11.72 -3.43 11.53
CA ILE A 74 -12.37 -2.20 11.97
C ILE A 74 -12.29 -1.19 10.82
N TRP A 75 -13.43 -0.60 10.44
CA TRP A 75 -13.53 0.46 9.44
C TRP A 75 -13.23 1.82 10.07
N GLU A 76 -12.02 1.97 10.61
CA GLU A 76 -11.54 3.19 11.25
C GLU A 76 -10.06 3.42 10.96
N HIS A 77 -9.63 4.67 10.97
CA HIS A 77 -8.22 5.03 10.75
C HIS A 77 -7.33 4.59 11.92
N ASN A 78 -6.11 4.14 11.60
CA ASN A 78 -5.19 3.59 12.58
C ASN A 78 -4.58 4.68 13.50
N PRO A 79 -4.95 4.73 14.79
CA PRO A 79 -4.55 5.83 15.68
C PRO A 79 -3.06 5.83 16.04
N ASP A 80 -2.35 4.72 15.80
CA ASP A 80 -0.93 4.60 16.11
C ASP A 80 -0.01 5.33 15.07
N LEU A 81 -0.57 5.91 13.99
CA LEU A 81 0.20 6.44 12.86
C LEU A 81 0.70 7.89 13.02
N GLU A 82 0.02 8.73 13.83
CA GLU A 82 0.40 10.14 13.99
C GLU A 82 1.80 10.27 14.61
N GLU A 83 2.09 9.52 15.68
CA GLU A 83 3.41 9.49 16.32
C GLU A 83 4.53 8.94 15.40
N LEU A 84 4.16 8.24 14.34
CA LEU A 84 5.08 7.68 13.33
C LEU A 84 5.27 8.59 12.11
N ASN A 85 4.52 9.70 12.00
CA ASN A 85 4.46 10.56 10.82
C ASN A 85 4.14 9.75 9.55
N MET A 86 3.13 8.90 9.65
CA MET A 86 2.59 8.08 8.54
C MET A 86 1.16 8.52 8.22
N GLY A 87 0.82 8.53 6.94
CA GLY A 87 -0.56 8.72 6.47
C GLY A 87 -1.18 7.38 6.08
N GLU A 88 -2.50 7.32 5.93
CA GLU A 88 -3.23 6.09 5.61
C GLU A 88 -4.39 6.39 4.64
N ASN A 89 -4.59 5.50 3.67
CA ASN A 89 -5.82 5.42 2.89
C ASN A 89 -6.51 4.09 3.17
N LEU A 90 -7.83 4.13 3.37
CA LEU A 90 -8.67 2.94 3.60
C LEU A 90 -9.60 2.71 2.40
N PHE A 91 -9.85 1.45 2.07
CA PHE A 91 -10.82 1.08 1.05
C PHE A 91 -11.49 -0.24 1.41
N VAL A 92 -12.82 -0.29 1.25
CA VAL A 92 -13.62 -1.49 1.47
C VAL A 92 -14.45 -1.82 0.23
N SER A 93 -14.57 -3.11 -0.08
CA SER A 93 -15.49 -3.60 -1.09
C SER A 93 -16.08 -4.96 -0.74
N ASN A 94 -17.17 -5.31 -1.39
CA ASN A 94 -17.63 -6.69 -1.47
C ASN A 94 -16.84 -7.45 -2.56
N GLY A 95 -16.85 -8.79 -2.48
CA GLY A 95 -16.22 -9.66 -3.50
C GLY A 95 -14.70 -9.85 -3.36
N LEU A 96 -14.02 -10.07 -4.49
CA LEU A 96 -12.56 -10.19 -4.56
C LEU A 96 -11.91 -8.82 -4.66
N PHE A 97 -10.66 -8.72 -4.21
CA PHE A 97 -9.86 -7.51 -4.40
C PHE A 97 -9.53 -7.28 -5.88
N ASP A 98 -9.56 -6.02 -6.30
CA ASP A 98 -8.99 -5.52 -7.56
C ASP A 98 -8.29 -4.19 -7.26
N PRO A 99 -6.94 -4.11 -7.39
CA PRO A 99 -6.21 -2.87 -7.09
C PRO A 99 -6.61 -1.72 -8.02
N ASN A 100 -7.09 -2.00 -9.24
CA ASN A 100 -7.50 -0.96 -10.17
C ASN A 100 -8.72 -0.19 -9.63
N ILE A 101 -9.70 -0.89 -9.08
CA ILE A 101 -10.95 -0.28 -8.58
C ILE A 101 -10.69 0.58 -7.34
N ALA A 102 -9.84 0.12 -6.42
CA ALA A 102 -9.48 0.88 -5.22
C ALA A 102 -8.71 2.16 -5.59
N MET A 103 -7.70 2.04 -6.43
CA MET A 103 -6.86 3.16 -6.87
C MET A 103 -7.61 4.15 -7.75
N GLU A 104 -8.53 3.69 -8.61
CA GLU A 104 -9.40 4.56 -9.42
C GLU A 104 -10.38 5.33 -8.53
N LYS A 105 -11.07 4.67 -7.58
CA LYS A 105 -11.99 5.34 -6.66
C LYS A 105 -11.30 6.44 -5.83
N TRP A 106 -10.16 6.13 -5.19
CA TRP A 106 -9.39 7.13 -4.45
C TRP A 106 -8.90 8.28 -5.34
N PHE A 107 -8.50 8.01 -6.59
CA PHE A 107 -8.08 9.08 -7.50
C PHE A 107 -9.24 9.98 -7.95
N LEU A 108 -10.41 9.40 -8.22
CA LEU A 108 -11.58 10.12 -8.77
C LEU A 108 -12.12 11.21 -7.84
N GLU A 109 -11.78 11.20 -6.55
CA GLU A 109 -12.03 12.34 -5.64
C GLU A 109 -11.41 13.66 -6.14
N HIS A 110 -10.43 13.61 -7.06
CA HIS A 110 -9.90 14.80 -7.74
C HIS A 110 -10.96 15.61 -8.50
N LEU A 111 -12.13 15.01 -8.79
CA LEU A 111 -13.27 15.68 -9.42
C LEU A 111 -14.01 16.60 -8.44
N ASP A 112 -13.92 16.31 -7.14
CA ASP A 112 -14.55 17.07 -6.06
C ASP A 112 -13.60 18.04 -5.33
N TYR A 113 -12.29 17.96 -5.60
CA TYR A 113 -11.25 18.80 -5.00
C TYR A 113 -10.87 20.04 -5.83
N ASP A 114 -11.01 21.25 -5.27
CA ASP A 114 -10.47 22.49 -5.86
C ASP A 114 -9.07 22.82 -5.32
N TYR A 115 -8.06 22.47 -6.14
CA TYR A 115 -6.66 22.80 -5.88
C TYR A 115 -6.41 24.30 -5.65
N ASN A 116 -7.18 25.22 -6.24
CA ASN A 116 -6.94 26.66 -6.08
C ASN A 116 -7.17 27.10 -4.65
N ASN A 117 -8.29 26.66 -4.07
CA ASN A 117 -8.78 27.03 -2.75
C ASN A 117 -8.30 26.09 -1.64
N ASN A 118 -7.71 24.93 -1.98
CA ASN A 118 -7.35 23.85 -1.05
C ASN A 118 -8.57 23.27 -0.32
N SER A 119 -9.64 23.01 -1.07
CA SER A 119 -10.94 22.63 -0.50
C SER A 119 -11.58 21.48 -1.28
N CYS A 120 -12.12 20.50 -0.56
CA CYS A 120 -13.11 19.58 -1.11
C CYS A 120 -14.46 20.30 -1.28
N GLN A 121 -15.35 19.76 -2.11
CA GLN A 121 -16.76 20.16 -2.11
C GLN A 121 -17.46 19.76 -0.80
N ASP A 122 -18.54 20.46 -0.46
CA ASP A 122 -19.37 20.13 0.70
C ASP A 122 -19.93 18.70 0.57
N ASN A 123 -19.92 17.94 1.67
CA ASN A 123 -20.33 16.53 1.77
C ASN A 123 -19.61 15.60 0.77
N LYS A 124 -18.30 15.82 0.53
CA LYS A 124 -17.43 14.96 -0.28
C LYS A 124 -16.14 14.57 0.46
N MET A 125 -15.59 13.41 0.10
CA MET A 125 -14.24 13.00 0.48
C MET A 125 -13.23 13.41 -0.60
N CYS A 126 -12.09 13.95 -0.18
CA CYS A 126 -10.94 14.27 -1.04
C CYS A 126 -9.58 13.81 -0.45
N GLY A 127 -9.59 13.24 0.76
CA GLY A 127 -8.38 12.92 1.51
C GLY A 127 -7.55 11.80 0.90
N HIS A 128 -8.20 10.84 0.24
CA HIS A 128 -7.52 9.71 -0.39
C HIS A 128 -6.77 10.17 -1.63
N TYR A 129 -7.39 11.02 -2.46
CA TYR A 129 -6.73 11.68 -3.59
C TYR A 129 -5.54 12.53 -3.13
N THR A 130 -5.74 13.43 -2.15
CA THR A 130 -4.66 14.34 -1.73
C THR A 130 -3.48 13.58 -1.12
N GLN A 131 -3.70 12.48 -0.40
CA GLN A 131 -2.63 11.61 0.07
C GLN A 131 -1.95 10.84 -1.08
N MET A 132 -2.71 10.27 -2.02
CA MET A 132 -2.15 9.61 -3.22
C MET A 132 -1.19 10.53 -3.99
N VAL A 133 -1.52 11.83 -4.07
CA VAL A 133 -0.73 12.82 -4.82
C VAL A 133 0.12 13.75 -3.94
N TRP A 134 0.34 13.40 -2.68
CA TRP A 134 1.17 14.20 -1.77
C TRP A 134 2.65 14.16 -2.18
N ALA A 135 3.22 15.32 -2.49
CA ALA A 135 4.49 15.44 -3.21
C ALA A 135 5.68 14.79 -2.49
N ASP A 136 5.74 14.93 -1.16
CA ASP A 136 6.85 14.42 -0.33
C ASP A 136 6.71 12.95 0.10
N SER A 137 5.49 12.40 0.09
CA SER A 137 5.27 10.97 0.34
C SER A 137 5.99 10.15 -0.74
N HIS A 138 6.91 9.29 -0.32
CA HIS A 138 7.86 8.60 -1.20
C HIS A 138 7.96 7.09 -0.96
N SER A 139 7.45 6.62 0.16
CA SER A 139 7.18 5.20 0.43
C SER A 139 5.68 4.97 0.61
N VAL A 140 5.19 3.84 0.11
CA VAL A 140 3.84 3.31 0.37
C VAL A 140 3.94 1.81 0.65
N GLY A 141 3.12 1.28 1.54
CA GLY A 141 3.02 -0.16 1.79
C GLY A 141 1.63 -0.53 2.26
N CYS A 142 1.04 -1.53 1.61
CA CYS A 142 -0.39 -1.84 1.74
C CYS A 142 -0.63 -3.30 2.12
N ALA A 143 -1.81 -3.56 2.67
CA ALA A 143 -2.30 -4.89 3.02
C ALA A 143 -3.76 -5.04 2.64
N VAL A 144 -4.14 -6.26 2.22
CA VAL A 144 -5.55 -6.63 1.98
C VAL A 144 -5.92 -7.74 2.96
N HIS A 145 -7.03 -7.57 3.66
CA HIS A 145 -7.63 -8.61 4.50
C HIS A 145 -9.09 -8.87 4.11
N ARG A 146 -9.61 -10.04 4.47
CA ARG A 146 -10.99 -10.43 4.17
C ARG A 146 -11.73 -10.76 5.46
N CYS A 147 -12.65 -9.87 5.82
CA CYS A 147 -13.34 -9.82 7.09
C CYS A 147 -14.72 -10.47 6.97
N ASP A 148 -14.99 -11.57 7.67
CA ASP A 148 -16.33 -12.19 7.68
C ASP A 148 -17.40 -11.23 8.23
N THR A 149 -17.02 -10.39 9.19
CA THR A 149 -17.76 -9.23 9.73
C THR A 149 -16.78 -8.07 9.94
N MET A 150 -17.24 -6.83 9.86
CA MET A 150 -16.43 -5.63 10.08
C MET A 150 -17.07 -4.76 11.19
N GLU A 151 -16.25 -4.23 12.09
CA GLU A 151 -16.66 -3.22 13.06
C GLU A 151 -16.74 -1.86 12.35
N GLY A 152 -17.82 -1.11 12.55
CA GLY A 152 -18.11 0.12 11.80
C GLY A 152 -18.83 -0.05 10.45
N LEU A 153 -19.21 -1.27 10.03
CA LEU A 153 -20.03 -1.51 8.83
C LEU A 153 -21.02 -2.66 9.03
N SER A 154 -22.22 -2.54 8.47
CA SER A 154 -23.32 -3.51 8.66
C SER A 154 -23.21 -4.80 7.84
N PHE A 155 -22.44 -4.80 6.73
CA PHE A 155 -22.42 -5.91 5.77
C PHE A 155 -21.37 -7.01 6.05
N GLU A 156 -21.75 -8.27 5.80
CA GLU A 156 -20.86 -9.43 5.95
C GLU A 156 -19.86 -9.55 4.77
N LYS A 157 -18.68 -10.11 5.03
CA LYS A 157 -17.68 -10.55 4.04
C LYS A 157 -17.07 -9.42 3.21
N ALA A 158 -16.67 -8.35 3.90
CA ALA A 158 -15.88 -7.25 3.37
C ALA A 158 -14.46 -7.70 2.94
N THR A 159 -13.94 -7.07 1.89
CA THR A 159 -12.52 -7.05 1.52
C THR A 159 -11.99 -5.66 1.85
N PHE A 160 -10.97 -5.59 2.71
CA PHE A 160 -10.45 -4.36 3.30
C PHE A 160 -9.00 -4.15 2.86
N LEU A 161 -8.74 -3.04 2.16
CA LEU A 161 -7.41 -2.55 1.80
C LEU A 161 -7.02 -1.43 2.78
N VAL A 162 -5.83 -1.56 3.35
CA VAL A 162 -5.15 -0.52 4.12
C VAL A 162 -3.87 -0.16 3.38
N CYS A 163 -3.63 1.12 3.08
CA CYS A 163 -2.37 1.60 2.48
C CYS A 163 -1.74 2.67 3.36
N ASN A 164 -0.53 2.41 3.89
CA ASN A 164 0.24 3.36 4.68
C ASN A 164 1.26 4.11 3.82
N TYR A 165 1.45 5.40 4.09
CA TYR A 165 2.33 6.32 3.37
C TYR A 165 3.39 6.93 4.28
N TYR A 166 4.60 7.14 3.76
CA TYR A 166 5.66 7.86 4.47
C TYR A 166 6.41 8.88 3.59
N PRO A 167 6.67 10.11 4.10
CA PRO A 167 5.98 10.73 5.23
C PRO A 167 4.47 10.84 5.00
N ALA A 168 3.72 11.10 6.07
CA ALA A 168 2.32 11.51 6.01
C ALA A 168 2.11 12.69 5.03
N GLY A 169 0.95 12.71 4.40
CA GLY A 169 0.39 13.87 3.73
C GLY A 169 -0.73 14.51 4.54
N ASN A 170 -1.61 15.24 3.83
CA ASN A 170 -2.84 15.84 4.35
C ASN A 170 -2.64 16.78 5.57
N PHE A 171 -1.52 17.50 5.62
CA PHE A 171 -1.30 18.52 6.64
C PHE A 171 -2.29 19.69 6.49
N ASN A 172 -2.87 20.13 7.61
CA ASN A 172 -3.85 21.21 7.65
C ASN A 172 -3.32 22.50 7.00
N ASP A 173 -4.18 23.18 6.23
CA ASP A 173 -3.89 24.37 5.40
C ASP A 173 -2.83 24.18 4.28
N GLU A 174 -2.21 23.00 4.13
CA GLU A 174 -1.23 22.72 3.07
C GLU A 174 -1.88 22.04 1.85
N LYS A 175 -1.33 22.32 0.65
CA LYS A 175 -1.72 21.67 -0.62
C LYS A 175 -0.88 20.43 -0.85
N PRO A 176 -1.40 19.38 -1.53
CA PRO A 176 -0.65 18.15 -1.75
C PRO A 176 0.61 18.32 -2.61
N TYR A 177 0.71 19.39 -3.40
CA TYR A 177 1.90 19.70 -4.19
C TYR A 177 1.95 21.20 -4.55
N GLU A 178 3.11 21.69 -5.02
CA GLU A 178 3.25 23.07 -5.52
C GLU A 178 3.17 23.13 -7.05
N GLU A 179 2.14 23.83 -7.55
CA GLU A 179 1.88 24.10 -8.97
C GLU A 179 3.08 24.70 -9.73
N GLY A 180 3.37 24.15 -10.91
CA GLY A 180 4.28 24.73 -11.89
C GLY A 180 4.78 23.73 -12.93
N GLU A 181 5.83 24.10 -13.66
CA GLU A 181 6.42 23.23 -14.70
C GLU A 181 6.96 21.93 -14.10
N TRP A 182 6.64 20.79 -14.72
CA TRP A 182 7.00 19.46 -14.24
C TRP A 182 8.49 19.34 -13.89
N CYS A 183 8.77 18.80 -12.70
CA CYS A 183 10.13 18.55 -12.21
C CYS A 183 11.02 19.81 -12.06
N SER A 184 10.49 21.03 -12.21
CA SER A 184 11.28 22.28 -12.12
C SER A 184 11.86 22.58 -10.74
N LYS A 185 11.44 21.84 -9.70
CA LYS A 185 11.96 21.90 -8.33
C LYS A 185 12.33 20.52 -7.76
N CYS A 186 12.65 19.52 -8.59
CA CYS A 186 13.19 18.27 -8.05
C CYS A 186 14.44 18.53 -7.17
N PRO A 187 14.57 17.90 -5.99
CA PRO A 187 15.70 18.13 -5.11
C PRO A 187 17.00 17.53 -5.68
N ASP A 188 18.16 18.02 -5.21
CA ASP A 188 19.49 17.67 -5.74
C ASP A 188 19.79 16.15 -5.75
N ASN A 189 19.14 15.36 -4.90
CA ASN A 189 19.28 13.90 -4.83
C ASN A 189 18.30 13.12 -5.74
N LEU A 190 17.38 13.81 -6.41
CA LEU A 190 16.41 13.27 -7.38
C LEU A 190 16.43 14.10 -8.69
N PRO A 191 17.60 14.37 -9.31
CA PRO A 191 17.74 15.41 -10.35
C PRO A 191 17.09 15.05 -11.69
N ARG A 192 16.57 13.83 -11.86
CA ARG A 192 15.93 13.37 -13.09
C ARG A 192 14.41 13.51 -13.00
N CYS A 193 13.83 13.95 -14.12
CA CYS A 193 12.40 13.81 -14.38
C CYS A 193 12.14 12.50 -15.13
N ASP A 194 11.24 11.66 -14.63
CA ASP A 194 10.78 10.42 -15.24
C ASP A 194 9.27 10.31 -15.10
N GLN A 195 8.53 10.30 -16.22
CA GLN A 195 7.05 10.31 -16.23
C GLN A 195 6.44 11.43 -15.37
N ASN A 196 7.04 12.63 -15.42
CA ASN A 196 6.71 13.82 -14.61
C ASN A 196 7.04 13.72 -13.09
N LEU A 197 7.71 12.64 -12.67
CA LEU A 197 8.13 12.41 -11.28
C LEU A 197 9.63 12.63 -11.09
N CYS A 198 10.02 13.06 -9.90
CA CYS A 198 11.41 13.20 -9.49
C CYS A 198 12.00 11.85 -9.08
N VAL A 199 13.11 11.45 -9.73
CA VAL A 199 13.80 10.19 -9.52
C VAL A 199 15.31 10.40 -9.36
N PRO A 200 16.03 9.53 -8.63
CA PRO A 200 17.49 9.60 -8.59
C PRO A 200 18.09 9.42 -9.99
N ASP A 201 19.36 9.83 -10.15
CA ASP A 201 20.14 9.35 -11.28
C ASP A 201 20.18 7.82 -11.30
N ALA A 202 20.03 7.25 -12.50
CA ALA A 202 20.18 5.81 -12.67
C ALA A 202 21.60 5.43 -12.21
N PRO A 203 21.77 4.37 -11.39
CA PRO A 203 23.09 3.96 -10.96
C PRO A 203 23.94 3.69 -12.19
N GLU A 204 25.08 4.39 -12.29
CA GLU A 204 26.02 4.19 -13.38
C GLU A 204 26.40 2.70 -13.40
N LEU A 205 26.07 2.02 -14.50
CA LEU A 205 26.48 0.63 -14.71
C LEU A 205 28.00 0.62 -14.82
N THR A 206 28.64 0.42 -13.67
CA THR A 206 30.06 0.12 -13.61
C THR A 206 30.26 -1.19 -14.34
N GLU A 207 30.68 -1.11 -15.61
CA GLU A 207 31.03 -2.31 -16.38
C GLU A 207 32.10 -3.06 -15.60
N GLU A 208 31.73 -4.20 -15.01
CA GLU A 208 32.70 -5.12 -14.44
C GLU A 208 33.50 -5.68 -15.61
N THR A 209 34.63 -5.04 -15.89
CA THR A 209 35.50 -5.42 -17.02
C THR A 209 35.96 -6.85 -16.82
N ASP A 210 35.44 -7.76 -17.64
CA ASP A 210 35.81 -9.19 -17.68
C ASP A 210 37.35 -9.34 -17.66
N VAL A 211 37.91 -9.68 -16.50
CA VAL A 211 39.35 -9.94 -16.38
C VAL A 211 39.64 -11.26 -17.08
N GLU A 212 40.42 -11.18 -18.17
CA GLU A 212 40.55 -12.25 -19.14
C GLU A 212 40.93 -13.61 -18.52
N LYS A 213 40.15 -14.63 -18.89
CA LYS A 213 40.35 -16.02 -18.50
C LYS A 213 41.57 -16.61 -19.22
N GLU A 214 42.76 -16.37 -18.70
CA GLU A 214 43.98 -17.01 -19.21
C GLU A 214 43.85 -18.54 -19.23
N THR A 215 44.44 -19.15 -20.27
CA THR A 215 44.16 -20.54 -20.64
C THR A 215 45.22 -21.50 -20.09
N MET A 216 44.77 -22.55 -19.39
CA MET A 216 45.65 -23.66 -19.00
C MET A 216 45.87 -24.60 -20.20
N ASP A 217 47.14 -24.73 -20.63
CA ASP A 217 47.58 -25.71 -21.62
C ASP A 217 48.16 -27.00 -20.95
N SER A 218 48.58 -27.98 -21.76
CA SER A 218 48.18 -29.37 -21.55
C SER A 218 49.31 -30.40 -21.34
N SER A 219 49.51 -30.81 -20.08
CA SER A 219 49.91 -32.19 -19.69
C SER A 219 51.38 -32.63 -20.03
N PRO A 220 51.78 -33.94 -19.99
CA PRO A 220 52.50 -34.53 -18.83
C PRO A 220 53.78 -35.34 -19.29
N PRO A 221 54.34 -36.39 -18.61
CA PRO A 221 54.13 -36.96 -17.25
C PRO A 221 55.40 -37.38 -16.43
N GLY A 222 55.20 -37.71 -15.14
CA GLY A 222 56.02 -38.66 -14.34
C GLY A 222 57.32 -38.14 -13.69
N THR A 223 57.89 -38.77 -12.64
CA THR A 223 57.48 -39.97 -11.86
C THR A 223 57.92 -39.88 -10.37
N ASP A 224 57.47 -40.87 -9.58
CA ASP A 224 58.05 -41.40 -8.32
C ASP A 224 57.94 -40.64 -6.97
N GLU A 225 57.21 -41.32 -6.06
CA GLU A 225 57.28 -41.29 -4.58
C GLU A 225 58.51 -42.12 -4.08
N PRO A 226 58.79 -42.34 -2.76
CA PRO A 226 58.11 -41.87 -1.54
C PRO A 226 59.04 -41.34 -0.41
N SER A 227 58.42 -40.86 0.70
CA SER A 227 58.94 -40.94 2.10
C SER A 227 60.19 -40.12 2.49
N THR A 228 60.45 -39.72 3.75
CA THR A 228 59.71 -39.67 5.04
C THR A 228 60.46 -38.73 6.01
N HIS A 229 59.87 -38.45 7.20
CA HIS A 229 60.54 -37.93 8.42
C HIS A 229 60.95 -36.44 8.41
N THR A 230 60.94 -35.68 9.53
CA THR A 230 60.36 -35.88 10.88
C THR A 230 60.15 -34.49 11.53
N ALA A 231 59.23 -34.39 12.50
CA ALA A 231 58.87 -33.14 13.20
C ALA A 231 59.99 -32.55 14.09
N THR A 232 59.85 -31.27 14.48
CA THR A 232 59.98 -30.80 15.90
C THR A 232 59.42 -29.37 16.08
N THR A 233 58.92 -29.09 17.27
CA THR A 233 58.17 -27.91 17.76
C THR A 233 58.94 -26.59 17.91
N THR A 234 58.22 -25.45 17.85
CA THR A 234 58.19 -24.30 18.80
C THR A 234 57.06 -23.35 18.34
N ALA A 235 56.01 -22.91 19.05
CA ALA A 235 55.59 -22.77 20.46
C ALA A 235 55.61 -21.31 20.98
N THR A 236 54.45 -20.85 21.51
CA THR A 236 54.20 -19.57 22.23
C THR A 236 54.30 -18.28 21.37
N ALA A 237 53.56 -17.18 21.62
CA ALA A 237 52.74 -16.82 22.79
C ALA A 237 51.44 -16.03 22.46
N THR A 238 50.51 -16.06 23.42
CA THR A 238 49.21 -15.36 23.42
C THR A 238 49.32 -13.95 23.99
N THR A 239 48.47 -13.03 23.54
CA THR A 239 47.96 -11.93 24.40
C THR A 239 46.47 -11.71 24.14
N THR A 240 45.70 -11.54 25.22
CA THR A 240 44.25 -11.31 25.21
C THR A 240 43.95 -10.07 26.04
N ALA A 241 42.99 -9.26 25.63
CA ALA A 241 42.43 -8.19 26.45
C ALA A 241 40.90 -8.13 26.26
N THR A 242 40.18 -8.21 27.37
CA THR A 242 38.73 -8.06 27.46
C THR A 242 38.43 -7.29 28.75
N THR A 243 37.51 -6.33 28.70
CA THR A 243 37.07 -5.55 29.87
C THR A 243 35.56 -5.28 29.77
N THR A 244 34.85 -5.36 30.89
CA THR A 244 33.38 -5.40 30.95
C THR A 244 32.85 -4.71 32.22
N ALA A 245 31.78 -3.91 32.10
CA ALA A 245 30.92 -3.32 33.14
C ALA A 245 29.66 -2.75 32.41
N THR A 246 28.43 -2.57 32.93
CA THR A 246 27.80 -2.57 34.29
C THR A 246 28.15 -1.36 35.18
N GLU A 247 27.28 -0.85 36.07
CA GLU A 247 25.88 -1.19 36.41
C GLU A 247 25.13 0.08 36.91
N ASP A 248 23.92 -0.13 37.47
CA ASP A 248 23.13 0.72 38.39
C ASP A 248 22.09 1.74 37.89
N THR A 249 20.89 1.60 38.48
CA THR A 249 19.68 2.45 38.41
C THR A 249 19.02 2.46 39.80
N PRO A 250 18.45 3.58 40.30
CA PRO A 250 17.20 3.48 41.10
C PRO A 250 16.23 4.69 40.83
N PRO A 251 15.15 4.97 41.60
CA PRO A 251 13.78 4.62 41.13
C PRO A 251 12.72 5.75 41.24
N SER A 252 11.50 5.48 40.78
CA SER A 252 10.36 6.42 40.72
C SER A 252 9.62 6.70 42.06
N PRO A 253 8.95 7.86 42.22
CA PRO A 253 8.00 8.15 43.31
C PRO A 253 6.53 7.81 42.94
N PRO A 254 5.61 7.60 43.91
CA PRO A 254 4.21 7.19 43.66
C PRO A 254 3.11 8.19 44.10
N ARG A 255 1.84 7.84 43.78
CA ARG A 255 0.54 8.42 44.24
C ARG A 255 0.14 9.75 43.55
N THR A 256 -1.15 10.02 43.26
CA THR A 256 -2.39 9.65 43.99
C THR A 256 -3.62 9.46 43.10
N GLN A 257 -4.47 8.46 43.37
CA GLN A 257 -5.87 8.39 42.90
C GLN A 257 -6.83 9.03 43.91
N PRO A 258 -7.94 9.66 43.49
CA PRO A 258 -9.09 9.91 44.35
C PRO A 258 -9.80 8.58 44.68
N ASP A 259 -10.05 8.36 45.96
CA ASP A 259 -10.91 7.28 46.47
C ASP A 259 -12.31 7.88 46.73
N TYR A 260 -13.37 7.20 46.27
CA TYR A 260 -14.75 7.63 46.52
C TYR A 260 -15.69 6.46 46.88
N SER A 261 -15.23 5.56 47.74
CA SER A 261 -16.12 4.59 48.39
C SER A 261 -17.11 5.25 49.36
N SER A 262 -18.38 5.41 48.97
CA SER A 262 -19.55 5.43 49.88
C SER A 262 -20.90 5.33 49.15
N ALA A 263 -21.42 4.11 49.00
CA ALA A 263 -22.82 3.88 48.61
C ALA A 263 -23.71 3.63 49.86
N PRO A 264 -24.89 4.25 49.96
CA PRO A 264 -25.92 3.86 50.92
C PRO A 264 -27.23 3.40 50.23
N GLU A 265 -27.48 2.10 50.20
CA GLU A 265 -28.84 1.56 50.00
C GLU A 265 -29.68 1.65 51.30
N PRO A 266 -31.01 1.46 51.28
CA PRO A 266 -31.93 2.39 50.63
C PRO A 266 -33.09 2.80 51.57
N THR A 267 -33.65 3.99 51.41
CA THR A 267 -34.90 4.39 52.10
C THR A 267 -36.07 4.45 51.13
N MET A 268 -37.00 3.50 51.28
CA MET A 268 -38.25 3.48 50.51
C MET A 268 -39.18 4.64 50.92
N THR A 269 -39.52 5.51 49.97
CA THR A 269 -40.67 6.43 50.03
C THR A 269 -41.34 6.53 48.67
N ASP A 270 -42.66 6.64 48.66
CA ASP A 270 -43.52 6.31 47.52
C ASP A 270 -43.47 7.28 46.33
N ARG A 271 -43.47 6.67 45.13
CA ARG A 271 -44.14 7.08 43.87
C ARG A 271 -44.79 8.48 43.82
N GLU A 272 -44.28 9.33 42.93
CA GLU A 272 -45.11 10.15 42.04
C GLU A 272 -44.42 10.31 40.67
N GLU A 273 -44.98 11.09 39.73
CA GLU A 273 -44.88 10.83 38.28
C GLU A 273 -44.23 11.97 37.45
N THR A 274 -43.82 11.66 36.22
CA THR A 274 -43.32 12.55 35.14
C THR A 274 -41.89 13.13 35.24
N GLY A 275 -41.13 13.04 34.13
CA GLY A 275 -39.87 13.74 33.87
C GLY A 275 -38.89 12.87 33.07
N THR A 276 -38.87 13.02 31.74
CA THR A 276 -37.77 12.55 30.87
C THR A 276 -36.70 13.64 30.82
N GLU A 277 -35.42 13.28 30.75
CA GLU A 277 -34.33 14.25 30.57
C GLU A 277 -34.00 14.43 29.07
N PRO A 278 -33.76 15.65 28.58
CA PRO A 278 -33.50 15.92 27.16
C PRO A 278 -32.00 15.73 26.86
N GLY A 279 -31.61 14.50 26.56
CA GLY A 279 -30.25 14.15 26.13
C GLY A 279 -30.26 12.93 25.21
N ASP A 280 -31.03 11.90 25.60
CA ASP A 280 -31.18 10.66 24.82
C ASP A 280 -31.79 10.93 23.42
N GLU A 281 -32.67 11.94 23.28
CA GLU A 281 -33.31 12.30 22.00
C GLU A 281 -32.36 12.99 21.00
N GLU A 282 -31.25 13.62 21.45
CA GLU A 282 -30.27 14.23 20.53
C GLU A 282 -29.23 13.20 20.05
N GLU A 283 -28.86 12.22 20.87
CA GLU A 283 -27.99 11.10 20.46
C GLU A 283 -28.74 10.08 19.56
N GLU A 284 -30.04 9.81 19.79
CA GLU A 284 -30.87 9.00 18.88
C GLU A 284 -31.14 9.70 17.52
N GLU A 285 -31.25 11.04 17.46
CA GLU A 285 -31.36 11.77 16.19
C GLU A 285 -30.04 11.81 15.41
N GLU A 286 -28.86 11.87 16.07
CA GLU A 286 -27.56 11.75 15.40
C GLU A 286 -27.31 10.33 14.85
N GLU A 287 -27.67 9.26 15.58
CA GLU A 287 -27.59 7.87 15.06
C GLU A 287 -28.56 7.61 13.88
N GLU A 288 -29.78 8.16 13.88
CA GLU A 288 -30.71 8.05 12.73
C GLU A 288 -30.21 8.83 11.48
N GLU A 289 -29.57 10.01 11.64
CA GLU A 289 -28.95 10.73 10.50
C GLU A 289 -27.73 9.96 9.92
N GLU A 290 -26.89 9.31 10.75
CA GLU A 290 -25.79 8.47 10.27
C GLU A 290 -26.25 7.20 9.54
N GLU A 291 -27.37 6.57 9.95
CA GLU A 291 -27.96 5.45 9.18
C GLU A 291 -28.59 5.94 7.86
N GLU A 292 -29.28 7.09 7.81
CA GLU A 292 -29.82 7.65 6.55
C GLU A 292 -28.71 8.08 5.55
N GLU A 293 -27.55 8.59 6.00
CA GLU A 293 -26.42 8.86 5.09
C GLU A 293 -25.81 7.56 4.54
N GLN A 294 -25.71 6.49 5.36
CA GLN A 294 -25.21 5.19 4.91
C GLN A 294 -26.13 4.50 3.88
N GLU A 295 -27.46 4.50 4.07
CA GLU A 295 -28.38 3.96 3.04
C GLU A 295 -28.28 4.75 1.72
N GLN A 296 -28.07 6.07 1.78
CA GLN A 296 -27.88 6.90 0.59
C GLN A 296 -26.54 6.64 -0.13
N GLU A 297 -25.45 6.34 0.60
CA GLU A 297 -24.18 5.88 0.04
C GLU A 297 -24.33 4.52 -0.66
N GLU A 298 -25.08 3.56 -0.09
CA GLU A 298 -25.34 2.26 -0.73
C GLU A 298 -26.22 2.37 -1.98
N GLU A 299 -27.35 3.12 -1.95
CA GLU A 299 -28.19 3.31 -3.14
C GLU A 299 -27.43 4.01 -4.28
N LYS A 300 -26.57 4.99 -3.94
CA LYS A 300 -25.66 5.68 -4.87
C LYS A 300 -24.66 4.71 -5.48
N TRP A 301 -24.00 3.86 -4.68
CA TRP A 301 -23.04 2.88 -5.17
C TRP A 301 -23.69 1.83 -6.09
N GLU A 302 -24.86 1.28 -5.70
CA GLU A 302 -25.68 0.44 -6.59
C GLU A 302 -26.07 1.18 -7.89
N GLY A 303 -26.29 2.49 -7.82
CA GLY A 303 -26.56 3.34 -8.98
C GLY A 303 -25.40 3.38 -9.97
N GLU A 304 -24.18 3.53 -9.47
CA GLU A 304 -22.94 3.64 -10.26
C GLU A 304 -22.47 2.29 -10.83
N GLU A 305 -22.52 1.20 -10.06
CA GLU A 305 -22.24 -0.14 -10.61
C GLU A 305 -23.15 -0.44 -11.80
N ARG A 306 -24.45 -0.20 -11.62
CA ARG A 306 -25.52 -0.38 -12.62
C ARG A 306 -25.41 0.61 -13.80
N ALA A 307 -24.64 1.69 -13.67
CA ALA A 307 -24.27 2.56 -14.78
C ALA A 307 -23.08 1.99 -15.56
N THR A 308 -21.98 1.63 -14.88
CA THR A 308 -20.78 1.09 -15.55
C THR A 308 -21.03 -0.26 -16.23
N GLU A 309 -21.91 -1.12 -15.70
CA GLU A 309 -22.37 -2.33 -16.40
C GLU A 309 -23.03 -2.01 -17.75
N ARG A 310 -23.85 -0.96 -17.83
CA ARG A 310 -24.53 -0.57 -19.08
C ARG A 310 -23.54 -0.04 -20.12
N GLU A 311 -22.48 0.64 -19.70
CA GLU A 311 -21.42 1.08 -20.62
C GLU A 311 -20.53 -0.10 -21.09
N LYS A 312 -20.25 -1.05 -20.20
CA LYS A 312 -19.57 -2.32 -20.54
C LYS A 312 -20.39 -3.19 -21.51
N ASP A 313 -21.73 -3.19 -21.42
CA ASP A 313 -22.59 -3.88 -22.39
C ASP A 313 -22.74 -3.09 -23.71
N SER A 314 -22.88 -1.77 -23.64
CA SER A 314 -22.97 -0.89 -24.82
C SER A 314 -21.71 -0.94 -25.70
N THR A 315 -20.53 -1.05 -25.09
CA THR A 315 -19.25 -1.23 -25.81
C THR A 315 -19.08 -2.64 -26.37
N ARG A 316 -19.79 -3.65 -25.83
CA ARG A 316 -19.76 -5.04 -26.28
C ARG A 316 -20.55 -5.28 -27.57
N GLU A 317 -21.59 -4.49 -27.85
CA GLU A 317 -22.40 -4.61 -29.08
C GLU A 317 -21.78 -3.93 -30.33
N GLN A 318 -20.68 -3.18 -30.19
CA GLN A 318 -20.05 -2.50 -31.34
C GLN A 318 -19.08 -3.42 -32.11
N PRO A 319 -19.31 -3.71 -33.41
CA PRO A 319 -18.34 -4.42 -34.23
C PRO A 319 -17.14 -3.52 -34.58
N PRO A 320 -15.91 -4.06 -34.67
CA PRO A 320 -14.70 -3.25 -34.85
C PRO A 320 -14.68 -2.49 -36.19
N ALA A 321 -14.39 -1.19 -36.11
CA ALA A 321 -14.22 -0.33 -37.28
C ALA A 321 -13.00 -0.76 -38.11
N ASN A 322 -13.18 -0.85 -39.43
CA ASN A 322 -12.20 -1.48 -40.32
C ASN A 322 -10.95 -0.63 -40.57
N ALA A 323 -9.83 -1.32 -40.84
CA ALA A 323 -8.54 -0.70 -41.15
C ALA A 323 -8.54 0.10 -42.47
N GLY A 324 -7.55 1.00 -42.58
CA GLY A 324 -7.51 2.09 -43.56
C GLY A 324 -7.51 1.74 -45.05
N SER A 325 -7.74 2.77 -45.86
CA SER A 325 -7.52 2.77 -47.31
C SER A 325 -6.72 4.02 -47.70
N VAL A 326 -5.85 3.87 -48.71
CA VAL A 326 -4.79 4.84 -49.04
C VAL A 326 -5.26 5.84 -50.10
N SER A 327 -4.80 7.09 -49.98
CA SER A 327 -5.11 8.16 -50.93
C SER A 327 -4.52 7.91 -52.33
N THR A 328 -5.39 7.91 -53.35
CA THR A 328 -5.00 8.15 -54.75
C THR A 328 -6.02 9.07 -55.43
N SER A 329 -5.65 10.32 -55.70
CA SER A 329 -6.45 11.21 -56.55
C SER A 329 -6.31 10.79 -58.02
N LEU A 330 -7.42 10.71 -58.76
CA LEU A 330 -7.39 10.62 -60.22
C LEU A 330 -8.43 11.57 -60.84
N ILE A 331 -8.04 12.21 -61.93
CA ILE A 331 -8.79 13.30 -62.60
C ILE A 331 -9.75 12.70 -63.64
N LEU A 332 -10.91 13.35 -63.86
CA LEU A 332 -11.85 12.96 -64.91
C LEU A 332 -11.18 12.97 -66.30
N VAL A 333 -11.35 11.87 -67.04
CA VAL A 333 -11.20 11.82 -68.49
C VAL A 333 -12.49 11.26 -69.09
N THR A 334 -13.03 11.92 -70.11
CA THR A 334 -14.35 11.64 -70.65
C THR A 334 -14.38 10.47 -71.64
N SER A 335 -15.57 9.86 -71.76
CA SER A 335 -15.85 8.73 -72.66
C SER A 335 -15.47 8.99 -74.11
N LEU A 336 -14.77 8.03 -74.73
CA LEU A 336 -14.78 7.77 -76.18
C LEU A 336 -14.41 6.30 -76.46
N MET A 337 -15.40 5.50 -76.84
CA MET A 337 -15.21 4.27 -77.65
C MET A 337 -14.93 4.67 -79.12
N PRO A 338 -14.41 3.80 -80.04
CA PRO A 338 -14.60 2.34 -80.03
C PRO A 338 -13.49 1.44 -80.66
N LEU A 339 -13.83 0.13 -80.76
CA LEU A 339 -13.44 -0.86 -81.78
C LEU A 339 -12.06 -1.59 -81.76
N LEU A 340 -12.18 -2.89 -82.09
CA LEU A 340 -11.29 -3.76 -82.89
C LEU A 340 -9.98 -4.36 -82.32
N SER A 341 -10.03 -5.69 -82.13
CA SER A 341 -9.23 -6.69 -82.89
C SER A 341 -8.27 -7.63 -82.12
N LEU A 342 -8.62 -8.92 -82.17
CA LEU A 342 -7.81 -10.16 -82.16
C LEU A 342 -6.32 -10.15 -81.75
N GLY A 343 -5.97 -11.15 -80.92
CA GLY A 343 -4.66 -11.83 -80.92
C GLY A 343 -3.67 -11.33 -79.87
N LEU A 344 -2.86 -12.20 -79.24
CA LEU A 344 -2.72 -13.66 -79.37
C LEU A 344 -2.48 -14.30 -78.00
#